data_AF-T1AC84-F1
#
_entry.id   AF-T1AC84-F1
#
_cell.length_a   1.000
_cell.length_b   1.000
_cell.length_c   1.000
_cell.angle_alpha   90.00
_cell.angle_beta   90.00
_cell.angle_gamma   90.00
#
_symmetry.space_group_name_H-M   'P 1'
#
loop_
_entity.id
_entity.type
_entity.pdbx_description
1 polymer ?
#
loop_
_entity_poly.entity_id
_entity_poly.type
_entity_poly.pdbx_seq_one_letter_code
_entity_poly.pdbx_strand_id
1 'polypeptide(L)'
;MFIPVITSWVVVSYVFAYIFAAEGGVANAVVSPFVGHTVHIDWLANTWTANAVIWMVSIWKGVGWSFIMFLAALDGVPRDLVESSRVDGANERRVWRHVVIPNIRPTLMFVSVLLVIGAVQVFTQVYILTAGGPFGSTSVLMTDAY
;
A
#
# COMPACT_ATOMS: atom_id res chain seq x y z
N MET A 1 7.11 13.14 5.14
CA MET A 1 6.46 12.21 4.19
C MET A 1 4.93 12.37 4.28
N PHE A 2 4.37 13.49 3.79
CA PHE A 2 2.91 13.75 3.82
C PHE A 2 2.31 13.92 2.42
N ILE A 3 3.15 14.09 1.40
CA ILE A 3 2.76 14.35 0.01
C ILE A 3 1.76 13.31 -0.54
N PRO A 4 1.89 11.99 -0.30
CA PRO A 4 0.93 11.01 -0.83
C PRO A 4 -0.48 11.15 -0.24
N VAL A 5 -0.58 11.57 1.03
CA VAL A 5 -1.84 11.62 1.78
C VAL A 5 -2.69 12.83 1.37
N ILE A 6 -2.05 13.97 1.13
CA ILE A 6 -2.74 15.23 0.78
C ILE A 6 -3.10 15.33 -0.71
N THR A 7 -2.59 14.44 -1.55
CA THR A 7 -2.87 14.44 -3.00
C THR A 7 -4.19 13.73 -3.28
N SER A 8 -5.02 14.27 -4.19
CA SER A 8 -6.28 13.63 -4.61
C SER A 8 -6.04 12.25 -5.23
N TRP A 9 -6.94 11.29 -4.98
CA TRP A 9 -6.91 9.97 -5.64
C TRP A 9 -6.98 10.07 -7.16
N VAL A 10 -7.67 11.09 -7.69
CA VAL A 10 -7.79 11.31 -9.14
C VAL A 10 -6.42 11.59 -9.75
N VAL A 11 -5.69 12.56 -9.21
CA VAL A 11 -4.36 12.96 -9.71
C VAL A 11 -3.38 11.79 -9.63
N VAL A 12 -3.34 11.09 -8.49
CA VAL A 12 -2.47 9.93 -8.31
C VAL A 12 -2.79 8.85 -9.36
N SER A 13 -4.07 8.55 -9.59
CA SER A 13 -4.46 7.51 -10.53
C SER A 13 -4.06 7.85 -11.97
N TYR A 14 -4.19 9.11 -12.40
CA TYR A 14 -3.72 9.53 -13.72
C TYR A 14 -2.20 9.48 -13.86
N VAL A 15 -1.45 9.88 -12.84
CA VAL A 15 0.01 9.78 -12.85
C VAL A 15 0.45 8.32 -12.97
N PHE A 16 -0.20 7.43 -12.23
CA PHE A 16 0.10 6.00 -12.30
C PHE A 16 -0.38 5.35 -13.60
N ALA A 17 -1.51 5.79 -14.17
CA ALA A 17 -1.94 5.37 -15.51
C ALA A 17 -0.87 5.71 -16.56
N TYR A 18 -0.27 6.91 -16.48
CA TYR A 18 0.83 7.30 -17.35
C TYR A 18 2.10 6.47 -17.13
N ILE A 19 2.47 6.22 -15.86
CA ILE A 19 3.65 5.40 -15.53
C ILE A 19 3.52 3.98 -16.10
N PHE A 20 2.33 3.40 -16.01
CA PHE A 20 2.05 2.02 -16.40
C PHE A 20 1.43 1.88 -17.80
N ALA A 21 1.42 2.95 -18.60
CA ALA A 21 0.93 2.93 -19.96
C ALA A 21 1.75 1.98 -20.85
N ALA A 22 1.07 1.29 -21.78
CA ALA A 22 1.72 0.36 -22.71
C ALA A 22 2.74 1.06 -23.62
N GLU A 23 2.37 2.22 -24.17
CA GLU A 23 3.23 3.05 -25.02
C GLU A 23 3.73 4.29 -24.25
N GLY A 24 5.04 4.54 -24.30
CA GLY A 24 5.65 5.71 -23.64
C GLY A 24 5.64 5.68 -22.11
N GLY A 25 5.17 4.60 -21.48
CA GLY A 25 5.10 4.44 -20.03
C GLY A 25 6.48 4.35 -19.38
N VAL A 26 6.62 5.02 -18.23
CA VAL A 26 7.87 5.06 -17.46
C VAL A 26 8.26 3.66 -16.97
N ALA A 27 7.30 2.81 -16.60
CA ALA A 27 7.57 1.44 -16.15
C ALA A 27 8.28 0.61 -17.25
N ASN A 28 7.81 0.70 -18.49
CA ASN A 28 8.43 0.05 -19.64
C ASN A 28 9.82 0.61 -19.96
N ALA A 29 10.00 1.93 -19.84
CA ALA A 29 11.30 2.57 -20.02
C ALA A 29 12.33 2.14 -18.97
N VAL A 30 11.90 1.90 -17.73
CA VAL A 30 12.77 1.43 -16.65
C VAL A 30 13.11 -0.05 -16.80
N VAL A 31 12.18 -0.89 -17.26
CA VAL A 31 12.39 -2.34 -17.42
C VAL A 31 13.24 -2.68 -18.67
N SER A 32 13.09 -1.92 -19.75
CA SER A 32 13.74 -2.20 -21.04
C SER A 32 15.28 -2.37 -20.95
N PRO A 33 16.04 -1.53 -20.21
CA PRO A 33 17.48 -1.71 -20.04
C PRO A 33 17.88 -3.00 -19.32
N PHE A 34 17.09 -3.47 -18.35
CA PHE A 34 17.40 -4.70 -17.59
C PHE A 34 17.15 -5.96 -18.41
N VAL A 35 16.23 -5.88 -19.37
CA VAL A 35 15.81 -6.99 -20.23
C VAL A 35 16.61 -6.99 -21.55
N GLY A 36 17.34 -5.91 -21.85
CA GLY A 36 18.22 -5.80 -23.02
C GLY A 36 17.51 -5.51 -24.35
N HIS A 37 16.20 -5.26 -24.32
CA HIS A 37 15.40 -4.86 -25.48
C HIS A 37 14.24 -3.95 -25.06
N THR A 38 13.63 -3.24 -26.01
CA THR A 38 12.47 -2.38 -25.76
C THR A 38 11.24 -3.23 -25.44
N VAL A 39 10.82 -3.17 -24.18
CA VAL A 39 9.67 -3.92 -23.65
C VAL A 39 8.41 -3.06 -23.76
N HIS A 40 7.35 -3.63 -24.33
CA HIS A 40 6.04 -3.00 -24.47
C HIS A 40 5.01 -3.84 -23.71
N ILE A 41 5.10 -3.84 -22.38
CA ILE A 41 4.13 -4.54 -21.53
C ILE A 41 2.94 -3.61 -21.33
N ASP A 42 1.75 -4.10 -21.66
CA ASP A 42 0.51 -3.48 -21.22
C ASP A 42 0.18 -3.97 -19.79
N TRP A 43 0.63 -3.19 -18.81
CA TRP A 43 0.48 -3.52 -17.39
C TRP A 43 -0.97 -3.50 -16.94
N LEU A 44 -1.85 -2.78 -17.64
CA LEU A 44 -3.25 -2.56 -17.25
C LEU A 44 -4.20 -3.50 -18.01
N ALA A 45 -3.79 -4.06 -19.15
CA ALA A 45 -4.59 -5.01 -19.92
C ALA A 45 -4.46 -6.48 -19.48
N ASN A 46 -3.60 -6.81 -18.51
CA ASN A 46 -3.48 -8.16 -17.96
C ASN A 46 -4.00 -8.23 -16.52
N THR A 47 -4.81 -9.26 -16.26
CA THR A 47 -5.55 -9.53 -15.02
C THR A 47 -4.71 -9.37 -13.75
N TRP A 48 -3.51 -9.94 -13.76
CA TRP A 48 -2.64 -9.95 -12.57
C TRP A 48 -1.86 -8.65 -12.41
N THR A 49 -1.32 -8.13 -13.51
CA THR A 49 -0.52 -6.90 -13.48
C THR A 49 -1.38 -5.68 -13.16
N ALA A 50 -2.61 -5.64 -13.65
CA ALA A 50 -3.57 -4.58 -13.36
C ALA A 50 -3.90 -4.50 -11.86
N ASN A 51 -4.22 -5.65 -11.25
CA ASN A 51 -4.43 -5.74 -9.80
C ASN A 51 -3.16 -5.39 -9.01
N ALA A 52 -1.98 -5.84 -9.45
CA ALA A 52 -0.72 -5.51 -8.80
C ALA A 52 -0.42 -4.00 -8.81
N VAL A 53 -0.73 -3.30 -9.90
CA VAL A 53 -0.61 -1.84 -9.99
C VAL A 53 -1.58 -1.17 -9.00
N ILE A 54 -2.85 -1.60 -8.96
CA ILE A 54 -3.85 -1.06 -8.04
C ILE A 54 -3.41 -1.25 -6.57
N TRP A 55 -2.92 -2.44 -6.21
CA TRP A 55 -2.41 -2.73 -4.87
C TRP A 55 -1.19 -1.88 -4.53
N MET A 56 -0.24 -1.74 -5.46
CA MET A 56 0.95 -0.92 -5.28
C MET A 56 0.58 0.54 -4.99
N VAL A 57 -0.30 1.14 -5.80
CA VAL A 57 -0.76 2.52 -5.60
C VAL A 57 -1.46 2.67 -4.25
N SER A 58 -2.31 1.70 -3.91
CA SER A 58 -3.07 1.72 -2.66
C SER A 58 -2.17 1.62 -1.43
N ILE A 59 -1.18 0.71 -1.46
CA ILE A 59 -0.18 0.58 -0.40
C ILE A 59 0.66 1.85 -0.30
N TRP A 60 1.20 2.34 -1.43
CA TRP A 60 2.03 3.55 -1.44
C TRP A 60 1.32 4.75 -0.81
N LYS A 61 0.04 4.93 -1.13
CA LYS A 61 -0.77 6.03 -0.58
C LYS A 61 -1.15 5.80 0.90
N GLY A 62 -1.44 4.56 1.29
CA GLY A 62 -1.81 4.21 2.66
C GLY A 62 -0.64 4.24 3.65
N VAL A 63 0.57 3.92 3.20
CA VAL A 63 1.77 3.80 4.06
C VAL A 63 2.06 5.08 4.85
N GLY A 64 1.86 6.26 4.25
CA GLY A 64 2.23 7.53 4.89
C GLY A 64 1.56 7.76 6.25
N TRP A 65 0.24 7.59 6.32
CA TRP A 65 -0.50 7.80 7.57
C TRP A 65 -0.33 6.62 8.54
N SER A 66 -0.39 5.37 8.05
CA SER A 66 -0.19 4.19 8.89
C SER A 66 1.19 4.18 9.56
N PHE A 67 2.23 4.62 8.85
CA PHE A 67 3.58 4.72 9.40
C PHE A 67 3.67 5.68 10.58
N ILE A 68 3.02 6.86 10.48
CA ILE A 68 2.99 7.85 11.58
C ILE A 68 2.27 7.27 12.80
N MET A 69 1.14 6.60 12.59
CA MET A 69 0.38 5.96 13.67
C MET A 69 1.20 4.87 14.37
N PHE A 70 1.94 4.06 13.60
CA PHE A 70 2.82 3.05 14.19
C PHE A 70 4.00 3.66 14.93
N LEU A 71 4.61 4.72 14.41
CA LEU A 71 5.68 5.43 15.12
C LEU A 71 5.19 5.99 16.45
N ALA A 72 4.05 6.67 16.46
CA ALA A 72 3.46 7.21 17.69
C ALA A 72 3.14 6.10 18.72
N ALA A 73 2.65 4.95 18.26
CA ALA A 73 2.39 3.81 19.14
C ALA A 73 3.66 3.19 19.70
N LEU A 74 4.71 3.08 18.88
CA LEU A 74 6.01 2.56 19.31
C LEU A 74 6.69 3.50 20.32
N ASP A 75 6.56 4.81 20.14
CA ASP A 75 7.08 5.81 21.09
C ASP A 75 6.35 5.76 22.45
N GLY A 76 5.08 5.34 22.44
CA GLY A 76 4.28 5.13 23.65
C GLY A 76 4.60 3.85 24.43
N VAL A 77 5.50 2.98 23.96
CA VAL A 77 5.86 1.74 24.67
C VAL A 77 6.71 2.08 25.91
N PRO A 78 6.30 1.70 27.14
CA PRO A 78 7.04 2.02 28.34
C PRO A 78 8.46 1.43 28.31
N ARG A 79 9.48 2.29 28.43
CA ARG A 79 10.89 1.88 28.41
C ARG A 79 11.24 0.93 29.56
N ASP A 80 10.65 1.17 30.73
CA ASP A 80 10.86 0.35 31.93
C ASP A 80 10.47 -1.12 31.71
N LEU A 81 9.41 -1.38 30.93
CA LEU A 81 8.99 -2.75 30.57
C LEU A 81 9.97 -3.43 29.61
N VAL A 82 10.59 -2.65 28.72
CA VAL A 82 11.61 -3.14 27.79
C VAL A 82 12.90 -3.46 28.55
N GLU A 83 13.33 -2.57 29.44
CA GLU A 83 14.54 -2.74 30.24
C GLU A 83 14.41 -3.89 31.24
N SER A 84 13.28 -4.02 31.95
CA SER A 84 13.05 -5.14 32.87
C SER A 84 13.07 -6.48 32.15
N SER A 85 12.44 -6.56 30.96
CA SER A 85 12.47 -7.79 30.18
C SER A 85 13.88 -8.21 29.74
N ARG A 86 14.79 -7.24 29.49
CA ARG A 86 16.20 -7.52 29.19
C ARG A 86 16.96 -7.99 30.43
N VAL A 87 16.68 -7.41 31.60
CA VAL A 87 17.24 -7.88 32.88
C VAL A 87 16.80 -9.33 33.17
N ASP A 88 15.56 -9.68 32.82
CA ASP A 88 15.02 -11.05 32.90
C ASP A 88 15.57 -12.01 31.83
N GLY A 89 16.56 -11.58 31.03
CA GLY A 89 17.22 -12.40 30.01
C GLY A 89 16.42 -12.58 28.72
N ALA A 90 15.41 -11.75 28.44
CA ALA A 90 14.71 -11.78 27.16
C ALA A 90 15.60 -11.28 26.02
N ASN A 91 15.69 -12.05 24.93
CA ASN A 91 16.29 -11.59 23.69
C ASN A 91 15.35 -10.64 22.92
N GLU A 92 15.90 -9.88 21.97
CA GLU A 92 15.16 -8.87 21.20
C GLU A 92 13.87 -9.40 20.55
N ARG A 93 13.88 -10.65 20.05
CA ARG A 93 12.68 -11.27 19.47
C ARG A 93 11.59 -11.51 20.52
N ARG A 94 11.96 -11.89 21.74
CA ARG A 94 11.03 -12.10 22.85
C ARG A 94 10.48 -10.77 23.35
N VAL A 95 11.32 -9.73 23.44
CA VAL A 95 10.90 -8.34 23.75
C VAL A 95 9.90 -7.83 22.72
N TRP A 96 10.20 -7.95 21.43
CA TRP A 96 9.28 -7.53 20.36
C TRP A 96 7.93 -8.24 20.44
N ARG A 97 7.93 -9.56 20.61
CA ARG A 97 6.69 -10.35 20.58
C ARG A 97 5.84 -10.23 21.84
N HIS A 98 6.45 -10.07 23.02
CA HIS A 98 5.75 -10.11 24.31
C HIS A 98 5.64 -8.76 25.02
N VAL A 99 6.46 -7.77 24.64
CA VAL A 99 6.39 -6.41 25.20
C VAL A 99 5.86 -5.45 24.14
N VAL A 100 6.55 -5.32 23.01
CA VAL A 100 6.21 -4.28 22.02
C VAL A 100 4.85 -4.54 21.35
N ILE A 101 4.66 -5.70 20.71
CA ILE A 101 3.42 -6.03 19.97
C ILE A 101 2.16 -5.93 20.87
N PRO A 102 2.14 -6.49 22.10
CA PRO A 102 0.98 -6.34 22.97
C PRO A 102 0.67 -4.90 23.36
N ASN A 103 1.69 -4.07 23.60
CA ASN A 103 1.49 -2.65 23.95
C ASN A 103 0.93 -1.83 22.77
N ILE A 104 1.34 -2.12 21.53
CA ILE A 104 0.83 -1.42 20.33
C ILE A 104 -0.42 -2.09 19.71
N ARG A 105 -0.93 -3.17 20.29
CA ARG A 105 -2.08 -3.94 19.77
C ARG A 105 -3.33 -3.08 19.51
N PRO A 106 -3.72 -2.13 20.39
CA PRO A 106 -4.87 -1.27 20.12
C PRO A 106 -4.67 -0.45 18.83
N THR A 107 -3.47 0.09 18.61
CA THR A 107 -3.15 0.83 17.40
C THR A 107 -3.11 -0.06 16.16
N LEU A 108 -2.58 -1.28 16.27
CA LEU A 108 -2.61 -2.26 15.18
C LEU A 108 -4.05 -2.55 14.73
N MET A 109 -4.96 -2.76 15.67
CA MET A 109 -6.38 -2.99 15.36
C MET A 109 -7.02 -1.77 14.70
N PHE A 110 -6.78 -0.59 15.26
CA PHE A 110 -7.32 0.66 14.72
C PHE A 110 -6.85 0.94 13.29
N VAL A 111 -5.55 0.86 13.04
CA VAL A 111 -4.98 1.05 11.70
C VAL A 111 -5.49 -0.02 10.73
N SER A 112 -5.60 -1.28 11.16
CA SER A 112 -6.13 -2.35 10.31
C SER A 112 -7.58 -2.10 9.89
N VAL A 113 -8.44 -1.67 10.81
CA VAL A 113 -9.83 -1.31 10.49
C VAL A 113 -9.87 -0.18 9.45
N LEU A 114 -9.05 0.85 9.62
CA LEU A 114 -9.00 1.98 8.69
C LEU A 114 -8.45 1.58 7.31
N LEU A 115 -7.47 0.68 7.26
CA LEU A 115 -6.99 0.11 6.00
C LEU A 115 -8.06 -0.74 5.31
N VAL A 116 -8.86 -1.52 6.05
CA VAL A 116 -9.98 -2.29 5.50
C VAL A 116 -11.05 -1.35 4.93
N ILE A 117 -11.42 -0.30 5.66
CA ILE A 117 -12.35 0.73 5.16
C ILE A 117 -11.81 1.33 3.84
N GLY A 118 -10.53 1.71 3.81
CA GLY A 118 -9.89 2.24 2.61
C GLY A 118 -9.87 1.26 1.44
N ALA A 119 -9.63 -0.04 1.70
CA ALA A 119 -9.63 -1.08 0.67
C ALA A 119 -11.02 -1.31 0.06
N VAL A 120 -12.09 -1.18 0.86
CA VAL A 120 -13.46 -1.25 0.34
C VAL A 120 -13.79 -0.02 -0.53
N GLN A 121 -13.17 1.13 -0.25
CA GLN A 121 -13.35 2.38 -0.98
C GLN A 121 -12.40 2.56 -2.19
N VAL A 122 -11.82 1.47 -2.72
CA VAL A 122 -10.81 1.46 -3.80
C VAL A 122 -11.35 1.90 -5.20
N PHE A 123 -12.62 2.29 -5.29
CA PHE A 123 -13.32 2.56 -6.54
C PHE A 123 -12.63 3.58 -7.46
N THR A 124 -12.16 4.72 -6.92
CA THR A 124 -11.66 5.82 -7.75
C THR A 124 -10.45 5.40 -8.59
N GLN A 125 -9.49 4.71 -7.97
CA GLN A 125 -8.29 4.24 -8.66
C GLN A 125 -8.58 3.09 -9.61
N VAL A 126 -9.50 2.18 -9.26
CA VAL A 126 -9.94 1.11 -10.17
C VAL A 126 -10.57 1.72 -11.42
N TYR A 127 -11.48 2.67 -11.25
CA TYR A 127 -12.19 3.30 -12.35
C TYR A 127 -11.23 4.03 -13.31
N ILE A 128 -10.29 4.80 -12.77
CA ILE A 128 -9.34 5.58 -13.59
C ILE A 128 -8.26 4.69 -14.23
N LEU A 129 -7.76 3.68 -13.53
CA LEU A 129 -6.65 2.86 -14.03
C LEU A 129 -7.12 1.80 -15.05
N THR A 130 -8.27 1.18 -14.81
CA THR A 130 -8.68 -0.01 -15.59
C THR A 130 -10.15 -0.02 -15.97
N ALA A 131 -10.97 0.89 -15.42
CA ALA A 131 -12.43 0.86 -15.54
C ALA A 131 -13.05 -0.51 -15.17
N GLY A 132 -12.41 -1.26 -14.26
CA GLY A 132 -12.84 -2.61 -13.86
C GLY A 132 -12.28 -3.75 -14.71
N GLY A 133 -11.54 -3.45 -15.78
CA GLY A 133 -10.90 -4.45 -16.65
C GLY A 133 -9.56 -4.98 -16.14
N PRO A 134 -8.95 -5.95 -16.86
CA PRO A 134 -9.48 -6.67 -18.01
C PRO A 134 -10.49 -7.74 -17.58
N PHE A 135 -11.50 -8.03 -18.40
CA PHE A 135 -12.54 -9.06 -18.15
C PHE A 135 -13.26 -8.95 -16.77
N GLY A 136 -13.42 -7.75 -16.22
CA GLY A 136 -14.01 -7.55 -14.90
C GLY A 136 -13.09 -7.92 -13.73
N SER A 137 -11.83 -8.25 -13.98
CA SER A 137 -10.94 -8.80 -12.94
C SER A 137 -10.46 -7.82 -11.88
N THR A 138 -10.65 -6.53 -12.11
CA THR A 138 -10.42 -5.49 -11.09
C THR A 138 -11.73 -4.85 -10.67
N SER A 139 -12.90 -5.38 -11.09
CA SER A 139 -14.17 -4.76 -10.76
C SER A 139 -14.44 -4.83 -9.26
N VAL A 140 -15.05 -3.77 -8.77
CA VAL A 140 -15.58 -3.63 -7.42
C VAL A 140 -17.06 -3.30 -7.49
N LEU A 141 -17.76 -3.45 -6.36
CA LEU A 141 -19.21 -3.23 -6.27
C LEU A 141 -19.68 -1.91 -6.90
N MET A 142 -18.88 -0.84 -6.76
CA MET A 142 -19.23 0.46 -7.34
C MET A 142 -18.95 0.54 -8.85
N THR A 143 -17.98 -0.16 -9.42
CA THR A 143 -17.77 -0.15 -10.89
C THR A 143 -18.89 -0.81 -11.66
N ASP A 144 -19.54 -1.83 -11.09
CA ASP A 144 -20.66 -2.50 -11.78
C ASP A 144 -21.97 -1.70 -11.72
N ALA A 145 -22.04 -0.72 -10.82
CA ALA A 145 -23.22 0.13 -10.61
C ALA A 145 -23.24 1.41 -11.48
N TYR A 146 -22.13 1.73 -12.16
CA TYR A 146 -21.94 2.91 -13.02
C TYR A 146 -21.86 2.51 -14.49
#